data_AF-A0A382BIA6-F1
#
_entry.id   AF-A0A382BIA6-F1
#
_cell.length_a   1.000
_cell.length_b   1.000
_cell.length_c   1.000
_cell.angle_alpha   90.00
_cell.angle_beta   90.00
_cell.angle_gamma   90.00
#
_symmetry.space_group_name_H-M   'P 1'
#
loop_
_entity.id
_entity.type
_entity.pdbx_description
1 polymer ?
#
loop_
_entity_poly.entity_id
_entity_poly.type
_entity_poly.pdbx_seq_one_letter_code
_entity_poly.pdbx_strand_id
1 'polypeptide(L)'
;MYLDYRDEEDFIGMDMCRKFLEMGFTRARRYANHNSGRKYKKGTKEILPQEEDHMTSKYAKAAKIFKNVRDIVAKSDTYVKMRKEWRSNE
;
A
#
# COMPACT_ATOMS: atom_id res chain seq x y z
N MET A 1 -14.15 -4.51 8.90
CA MET A 1 -13.89 -3.41 7.95
C MET A 1 -13.79 -3.93 6.51
N TYR A 2 -12.67 -4.48 6.00
CA TYR A 2 -12.66 -5.06 4.63
C TYR A 2 -13.57 -6.28 4.49
N LEU A 3 -13.54 -7.20 5.47
CA LEU A 3 -14.36 -8.41 5.44
C LEU A 3 -15.86 -8.06 5.53
N ASP A 4 -16.21 -7.07 6.35
CA ASP A 4 -17.58 -6.57 6.46
C ASP A 4 -18.07 -6.02 5.11
N TYR A 5 -17.28 -5.16 4.44
CA TYR A 5 -17.60 -4.69 3.08
C TYR A 5 -17.68 -5.81 2.05
N ARG A 6 -16.86 -6.85 2.20
CA ARG A 6 -16.95 -8.05 1.35
C ARG A 6 -18.26 -8.78 1.57
N ASP A 7 -18.65 -8.96 2.84
CA ASP A 7 -19.86 -9.71 3.23
C ASP A 7 -21.14 -8.92 2.88
N GLU A 8 -21.05 -7.59 2.83
CA GLU A 8 -22.10 -6.67 2.34
C GLU A 8 -22.09 -6.46 0.81
N GLU A 9 -21.16 -7.10 0.09
CA GLU A 9 -20.96 -6.91 -1.36
C GLU A 9 -20.72 -5.43 -1.76
N ASP A 10 -20.10 -4.64 -0.88
CA ASP A 10 -19.68 -3.26 -1.15
C ASP A 10 -18.26 -3.22 -1.76
N PHE A 11 -18.20 -3.19 -3.10
CA PHE A 11 -16.94 -3.08 -3.82
C PHE A 11 -16.17 -1.79 -3.49
N ILE A 12 -16.86 -0.66 -3.31
CA ILE A 12 -16.21 0.63 -3.09
C ILE A 12 -15.52 0.63 -1.72
N GLY A 13 -16.20 0.15 -0.68
CA GLY A 13 -15.63 -0.05 0.64
C GLY A 13 -14.41 -0.97 0.62
N MET A 14 -14.49 -2.07 -0.14
CA MET A 14 -13.35 -2.98 -0.35
C MET A 14 -12.16 -2.29 -1.05
N ASP A 15 -12.39 -1.54 -2.13
CA ASP A 15 -11.30 -0.87 -2.87
C ASP A 15 -10.65 0.26 -2.06
N MET A 16 -11.44 0.99 -1.26
CA MET A 16 -10.94 1.99 -0.33
C MET A 16 -10.00 1.36 0.71
N CYS A 17 -10.39 0.22 1.30
CA CYS A 17 -9.54 -0.53 2.22
C CYS A 17 -8.24 -1.00 1.54
N ARG A 18 -8.32 -1.56 0.33
CA ARG A 18 -7.13 -1.97 -0.45
C ARG A 18 -6.21 -0.78 -0.74
N LYS A 19 -6.78 0.37 -1.12
CA LYS A 19 -6.02 1.59 -1.41
C LYS A 19 -5.34 2.13 -0.16
N PHE A 20 -5.99 2.06 1.00
CA PHE A 20 -5.37 2.41 2.28
C PHE A 20 -4.14 1.55 2.58
N LEU A 21 -4.23 0.24 2.35
CA LEU A 21 -3.08 -0.67 2.52
C LEU A 21 -1.94 -0.34 1.55
N GLU A 22 -2.23 0.01 0.30
CA GLU A 22 -1.25 0.48 -0.69
C GLU A 22 -0.56 1.78 -0.23
N MET A 23 -1.33 2.76 0.29
CA MET A 23 -0.78 4.00 0.85
C MET A 23 0.10 3.72 2.08
N GLY A 24 -0.30 2.78 2.93
CA GLY A 24 0.51 2.32 4.06
C GLY A 24 1.84 1.70 3.62
N PHE A 25 1.81 0.81 2.63
CA PHE A 25 3.01 0.17 2.06
C PHE A 25 3.98 1.22 1.49
N THR A 26 3.50 2.09 0.61
CA THR A 26 4.32 3.11 -0.05
C THR A 26 4.91 4.10 0.95
N ARG A 27 4.12 4.54 1.94
CA ARG A 27 4.59 5.43 3.01
C ARG A 27 5.64 4.75 3.89
N ALA A 28 5.42 3.50 4.29
CA ALA A 28 6.39 2.76 5.09
C ALA A 28 7.71 2.53 4.32
N ARG A 29 7.64 2.19 3.02
CA ARG A 29 8.86 2.09 2.18
C ARG A 29 9.59 3.41 2.03
N ARG A 30 8.87 4.53 1.97
CA ARG A 30 9.50 5.86 1.95
C ARG A 30 10.33 6.10 3.20
N TYR A 31 9.79 5.82 4.39
CA TYR A 31 10.52 5.98 5.64
C TYR A 31 11.63 4.96 5.82
N ALA A 32 11.45 3.74 5.34
CA ALA A 32 12.53 2.76 5.33
C ALA A 32 13.71 3.21 4.46
N ASN A 33 13.43 3.78 3.28
CA ASN A 33 14.47 4.27 2.38
C ASN A 33 15.09 5.59 2.86
N HIS A 34 14.30 6.48 3.46
CA HIS A 34 14.74 7.78 3.97
C HIS A 34 13.99 8.10 5.27
N ASN A 35 14.65 7.98 6.43
CA ASN A 35 14.02 8.11 7.73
C ASN A 35 13.43 9.51 7.96
N SER A 36 14.05 10.54 7.37
CA SER A 36 13.56 11.93 7.37
C SER A 36 12.30 12.16 6.52
N GLY A 37 11.89 11.18 5.71
CA GLY A 37 10.81 11.30 4.74
C GLY A 37 11.16 12.16 3.51
N ARG A 38 12.37 12.73 3.44
CA ARG A 38 12.86 13.51 2.30
C ARG A 38 13.68 12.62 1.36
N LYS A 39 13.25 12.53 0.10
CA LYS A 39 13.96 11.78 -0.95
C LYS A 39 15.07 12.60 -1.62
N TYR A 40 14.85 13.90 -1.75
CA TYR A 40 15.76 14.79 -2.48
C TYR A 40 16.51 15.71 -1.53
N LYS A 41 17.76 16.01 -1.87
CA LYS A 41 18.55 17.03 -1.19
C LYS A 41 17.91 18.41 -1.39
N LYS A 42 17.86 19.21 -0.32
CA LYS A 42 17.15 20.50 -0.30
C LYS A 42 17.60 21.39 -1.47
N GLY A 43 16.61 21.90 -2.23
CA GLY A 43 16.86 22.80 -3.37
C GLY A 43 17.36 22.12 -4.63
N THR A 44 17.42 20.77 -4.67
CA THR A 44 17.92 20.01 -5.82
C THR A 44 16.99 18.84 -6.16
N LYS A 45 17.19 18.21 -7.32
CA LYS A 45 16.57 16.92 -7.68
C LYS A 45 17.50 15.72 -7.40
N GLU A 46 18.61 15.95 -6.71
CA GLU A 46 19.55 14.90 -6.33
C GLU A 46 18.92 13.98 -5.29
N ILE A 47 18.91 12.66 -5.55
CA ILE A 47 18.35 11.65 -4.65
C ILE A 47 19.34 11.39 -3.52
N LEU A 48 18.88 11.47 -2.28
CA LEU A 48 19.68 11.11 -1.12
C LEU A 48 19.96 9.60 -1.11
N PRO A 49 21.12 9.15 -0.59
CA PRO A 49 21.34 7.74 -0.33
C PRO A 49 20.20 7.12 0.49
N GLN A 50 19.97 5.83 0.28
CA GLN A 50 19.05 5.10 1.16
C GLN A 50 19.72 4.90 2.53
N GLU A 51 18.91 4.80 3.58
CA GLU A 51 19.39 4.41 4.91
C GLU A 51 20.07 3.03 4.83
N GLU A 52 21.14 2.81 5.60
CA GLU A 52 21.87 1.53 5.57
C GLU A 52 20.98 0.35 5.98
N ASP A 53 20.03 0.60 6.90
CA ASP A 53 19.08 -0.39 7.41
C ASP A 53 17.75 -0.42 6.64
N HIS A 54 17.68 0.16 5.44
CA HIS A 54 16.43 0.32 4.65
C HIS A 54 15.66 -0.98 4.37
N MET A 55 16.31 -2.15 4.53
CA MET A 55 15.72 -3.48 4.39
C MET A 55 15.31 -4.13 5.71
N THR A 56 15.90 -3.72 6.84
CA THR A 56 15.75 -4.39 8.15
C THR A 56 15.10 -3.50 9.22
N SER A 57 15.00 -2.19 8.97
CA SER A 57 14.41 -1.20 9.88
C SER A 57 12.96 -1.51 10.25
N LYS A 58 12.46 -0.89 11.33
CA LYS A 58 11.06 -1.01 11.75
C LYS A 58 10.07 -0.62 10.64
N TYR A 59 10.43 0.33 9.78
CA TYR A 59 9.62 0.75 8.65
C TYR A 59 9.64 -0.28 7.51
N ALA A 60 10.75 -0.97 7.28
CA ALA A 60 10.83 -2.07 6.32
C ALA A 60 9.92 -3.24 6.75
N LYS A 61 9.91 -3.56 8.06
CA LYS A 61 8.99 -4.56 8.64
C LYS A 61 7.52 -4.15 8.46
N ALA A 62 7.18 -2.89 8.76
CA ALA A 62 5.84 -2.37 8.54
C ALA A 62 5.42 -2.41 7.06
N ALA A 63 6.31 -2.04 6.14
CA ALA A 63 6.07 -2.13 4.71
C ALA A 63 5.75 -3.57 4.26
N LYS A 64 6.47 -4.56 4.80
CA LYS A 64 6.20 -5.98 4.51
C LYS A 64 4.79 -6.38 4.96
N ILE A 65 4.37 -5.97 6.15
CA ILE A 65 3.02 -6.25 6.67
C ILE A 65 1.95 -5.63 5.76
N PHE A 66 2.05 -4.33 5.45
CA PHE A 66 1.09 -3.66 4.55
C PHE A 66 1.03 -4.34 3.19
N LYS A 67 2.18 -4.65 2.58
CA LYS A 67 2.23 -5.32 1.28
C LYS A 67 1.55 -6.68 1.33
N ASN A 68 1.85 -7.49 2.34
CA ASN A 68 1.27 -8.83 2.47
C ASN A 68 -0.26 -8.78 2.55
N VAL A 69 -0.82 -7.93 3.41
CA VAL A 69 -2.27 -7.80 3.55
C VAL A 69 -2.89 -7.21 2.28
N ARG A 70 -2.27 -6.19 1.69
CA ARG A 70 -2.67 -5.61 0.41
C ARG A 70 -2.76 -6.66 -0.70
N ASP A 71 -1.77 -7.53 -0.79
CA ASP A 71 -1.71 -8.57 -1.82
C ASP A 71 -2.76 -9.66 -1.59
N ILE A 72 -3.05 -10.01 -0.34
CA ILE A 72 -4.15 -10.93 0.00
C ILE A 72 -5.49 -10.35 -0.49
N VAL A 73 -5.82 -9.12 -0.09
CA VAL A 73 -7.13 -8.53 -0.44
C VAL A 73 -7.26 -8.20 -1.92
N ALA A 74 -6.17 -7.80 -2.59
CA ALA A 74 -6.17 -7.49 -4.02
C ALA A 74 -6.28 -8.74 -4.91
N LYS A 75 -5.90 -9.91 -4.40
CA LYS A 75 -5.97 -11.20 -5.10
C LYS A 75 -7.16 -12.06 -4.67
N SER A 76 -7.98 -11.59 -3.73
CA SER A 76 -9.22 -12.25 -3.35
C SER A 76 -10.14 -12.40 -4.57
N ASP A 77 -10.64 -13.61 -4.82
CA ASP A 77 -11.50 -13.90 -5.98
C ASP A 77 -12.73 -12.99 -6.02
N THR A 78 -13.35 -12.73 -4.86
CA THR A 78 -14.48 -11.81 -4.72
C THR A 78 -14.12 -10.40 -5.20
N TYR A 79 -12.99 -9.86 -4.72
CA TYR A 79 -12.54 -8.53 -5.11
C TYR A 79 -12.20 -8.44 -6.60
N VAL A 80 -11.52 -9.46 -7.14
CA VAL A 80 -11.14 -9.51 -8.56
C VAL A 80 -12.39 -9.53 -9.44
N LYS A 81 -13.40 -10.33 -9.09
CA LYS A 81 -14.69 -10.39 -9.79
C LYS A 81 -15.39 -9.03 -9.77
N MET A 82 -15.61 -8.46 -8.59
CA MET A 82 -16.33 -7.19 -8.43
C MET A 82 -15.59 -6.02 -9.08
N ARG A 83 -14.25 -6.00 -9.02
CA ARG A 83 -13.46 -4.98 -9.72
C ARG A 83 -13.64 -5.06 -11.24
N LYS A 84 -13.69 -6.27 -11.79
CA LYS A 84 -13.90 -6.46 -13.23
C LYS A 84 -15.28 -5.96 -13.65
N GLU A 85 -16.32 -6.29 -12.89
CA GLU A 85 -17.69 -5.83 -13.11
C GLU A 85 -17.82 -4.31 -12.98
N TRP A 86 -17.25 -3.72 -11.94
CA TRP A 86 -17.24 -2.26 -11.78
C TRP A 86 -16.57 -1.56 -12.96
N ARG A 87 -15.44 -2.10 -13.46
CA ARG A 87 -14.71 -1.55 -14.62
C ARG A 87 -15.43 -1.72 -15.95
N SER A 88 -16.32 -2.71 -16.09
CA SER A 88 -17.14 -2.84 -17.31
C SER A 88 -18.32 -1.86 -17.33
N ASN A 89 -18.67 -1.30 -16.17
CA ASN A 89 -19.76 -0.34 -16.00
C ASN A 89 -19.27 1.12 -15.90
N GLU A 90 -17.97 1.35 -16.08
CA GLU A 90 -17.29 2.66 -16.12
C GLU A 90 -17.28 3.20 -17.55
#